data_AF-A0A433S0I0-F1
#
_entry.id   AF-A0A433S0I0-F1
#
_cell.length_a   1.000
_cell.length_b   1.000
_cell.length_c   1.000
_cell.angle_alpha   90.00
_cell.angle_beta   90.00
_cell.angle_gamma   90.00
#
_symmetry.space_group_name_H-M   'P 1'
#
loop_
_entity.id
_entity.type
_entity.pdbx_description
1 polymer ?
#
loop_
_entity_poly.entity_id
_entity_poly.type
_entity_poly.pdbx_seq_one_letter_code
_entity_poly.pdbx_strand_id
1 'polypeptide(L)'
;MHLAHGGITVLAIVSASIRADIGSRKTRHGAGFQMYVRRTMKNLILRAQTALRNYAKFVITRNEIARLPLDIALDLGIYRGDADKIARQSVYG
;
A
#
# COMPACT_ATOMS: atom_id res chain seq x y z
N MET A 1 -0.15 -47.74 -43.58
CA MET A 1 -1.29 -47.25 -42.75
C MET A 1 -1.41 -48.16 -41.54
N HIS A 2 -1.88 -47.62 -40.40
CA HIS A 2 -2.31 -48.32 -39.16
C HIS A 2 -1.20 -48.72 -38.17
N LEU A 3 -0.75 -47.85 -37.26
CA LEU A 3 -1.34 -47.31 -36.00
C LEU A 3 -0.78 -48.05 -34.77
N ALA A 4 0.28 -47.46 -34.22
CA ALA A 4 0.86 -47.80 -32.92
C ALA A 4 -0.06 -47.30 -31.80
N HIS A 5 -0.89 -48.19 -31.25
CA HIS A 5 -1.59 -47.99 -29.99
C HIS A 5 -0.72 -48.62 -28.90
N GLY A 6 -0.03 -47.89 -28.04
CA GLY A 6 -0.55 -46.80 -27.20
C GLY A 6 -0.47 -47.18 -25.71
N GLY A 7 0.41 -48.13 -25.33
CA GLY A 7 0.67 -48.53 -23.96
C GLY A 7 1.45 -47.45 -23.21
N ILE A 8 0.79 -46.35 -22.89
CA ILE A 8 1.27 -45.42 -21.88
C ILE A 8 1.27 -46.21 -20.57
N THR A 9 2.42 -46.77 -20.21
CA THR A 9 2.63 -47.55 -18.99
C THR A 9 2.01 -46.80 -17.83
N VAL A 10 1.12 -47.44 -17.08
CA VAL A 10 0.43 -46.87 -15.90
C VAL A 10 1.40 -46.18 -14.95
N LEU A 11 2.65 -46.67 -14.87
CA LEU A 11 3.75 -46.08 -14.13
C LEU A 11 4.09 -44.63 -14.54
N ALA A 12 4.02 -44.31 -15.84
CA ALA A 12 4.26 -42.95 -16.36
C ALA A 12 3.12 -42.00 -15.98
N ILE A 13 1.87 -42.48 -15.99
CA ILE A 13 0.69 -41.70 -15.59
C ILE A 13 0.75 -41.43 -14.08
N VAL A 14 1.01 -42.46 -13.26
CA VAL A 14 1.08 -42.33 -11.80
C VAL A 14 2.26 -41.44 -11.38
N SER A 15 3.44 -41.61 -11.99
CA SER A 15 4.60 -40.76 -11.68
C SER A 15 4.41 -39.31 -12.14
N ALA A 16 3.70 -39.06 -13.24
CA ALA A 16 3.31 -37.72 -13.66
C ALA A 16 2.32 -37.07 -12.67
N SER A 17 1.33 -37.83 -12.19
CA SER A 17 0.34 -37.34 -11.22
C SER A 17 0.96 -37.02 -9.85
N ILE A 18 1.85 -37.88 -9.34
CA ILE A 18 2.57 -37.65 -8.08
C ILE A 18 3.50 -36.42 -8.23
N ARG A 19 4.21 -36.29 -9.36
CA ARG A 19 5.08 -35.15 -9.63
C ARG A 19 4.30 -33.83 -9.77
N ALA A 20 3.12 -33.88 -10.39
CA ALA A 20 2.22 -32.72 -10.49
C ALA A 20 1.66 -32.29 -9.12
N ASP A 21 1.27 -33.24 -8.28
CA ASP A 21 0.74 -32.95 -6.94
C ASP A 21 1.82 -32.40 -5.99
N ILE A 22 3.03 -32.98 -6.01
CA ILE A 22 4.17 -32.49 -5.20
C ILE A 22 4.61 -31.09 -5.64
N GLY A 23 4.67 -30.83 -6.95
CA GLY A 23 5.00 -29.50 -7.49
C GLY A 23 3.94 -28.45 -7.21
N SER A 24 2.65 -28.82 -7.22
CA SER A 24 1.52 -27.91 -7.00
C SER A 24 1.33 -27.55 -5.51
N ARG A 25 1.69 -28.44 -4.59
CA ARG A 25 1.60 -28.15 -3.14
C ARG A 25 2.63 -27.13 -2.66
N LYS A 26 3.86 -27.13 -3.22
CA LYS A 26 4.93 -26.19 -2.84
C LYS A 26 4.63 -24.73 -3.20
N THR A 27 3.85 -24.48 -4.25
CA THR A 27 3.54 -23.11 -4.71
C THR A 27 2.27 -22.53 -4.07
N ARG A 28 1.32 -23.37 -3.64
CA ARG A 28 0.02 -22.93 -3.12
C ARG A 28 0.03 -22.51 -1.65
N HIS A 29 0.86 -23.13 -0.79
CA HIS A 29 0.90 -22.79 0.64
C HIS A 29 1.64 -21.47 0.96
N GLY A 30 2.50 -20.98 0.06
CA GLY A 30 3.24 -19.72 0.25
C GLY A 30 2.64 -18.49 -0.45
N ALA A 31 1.92 -18.68 -1.56
CA ALA A 31 1.50 -17.58 -2.42
C ALA A 31 0.48 -16.63 -1.76
N GLY A 32 -0.51 -17.16 -1.03
CA GLY A 32 -1.55 -16.34 -0.38
C GLY A 32 -1.00 -15.49 0.76
N PHE A 33 -0.16 -16.09 1.62
CA PHE A 33 0.48 -15.38 2.73
C PHE A 33 1.49 -14.32 2.25
N GLN A 34 2.32 -14.66 1.26
CA GLN A 34 3.26 -13.71 0.65
C GLN A 34 2.53 -12.57 -0.05
N MET A 35 1.40 -12.83 -0.72
CA MET A 35 0.56 -11.80 -1.33
C MET A 35 -0.04 -10.88 -0.26
N TYR A 36 -0.52 -11.44 0.86
CA TYR A 36 -1.06 -10.67 1.98
C TYR A 36 0.00 -9.74 2.58
N VAL A 37 1.16 -10.26 2.96
CA VAL A 37 2.25 -9.46 3.54
C VAL A 37 2.68 -8.36 2.56
N ARG A 38 2.86 -8.69 1.27
CA ARG A 38 3.22 -7.70 0.25
C ARG A 38 2.16 -6.61 0.10
N ARG A 39 0.87 -6.97 0.07
CA ARG A 39 -0.22 -6.00 -0.08
C ARG A 39 -0.34 -5.12 1.17
N THR A 40 -0.24 -5.71 2.36
CA THR A 40 -0.25 -5.00 3.63
C THR A 40 0.93 -4.04 3.74
N MET A 41 2.15 -4.50 3.47
CA MET A 41 3.35 -3.63 3.50
C MET A 41 3.24 -2.48 2.51
N LYS A 42 2.77 -2.73 1.28
CA LYS A 42 2.50 -1.65 0.31
C LYS A 42 1.50 -0.64 0.85
N ASN A 43 0.40 -1.10 1.44
CA ASN A 43 -0.60 -0.21 2.02
C ASN A 43 -0.06 0.61 3.19
N LEU A 44 0.79 0.01 4.04
CA LEU A 44 1.45 0.73 5.14
C LEU A 44 2.39 1.83 4.61
N ILE A 45 3.22 1.51 3.60
CA ILE A 45 4.10 2.50 2.97
C ILE A 45 3.30 3.63 2.35
N LEU A 46 2.22 3.32 1.61
CA LEU A 46 1.36 4.34 1.02
C LEU A 46 0.73 5.24 2.08
N ARG A 47 0.24 4.67 3.19
CA ARG A 47 -0.30 5.44 4.32
C ARG A 47 0.76 6.34 4.96
N ALA A 48 1.96 5.83 5.18
CA ALA A 48 3.07 6.61 5.74
C ALA A 48 3.46 7.77 4.81
N GLN A 49 3.54 7.54 3.50
CA GLN A 49 3.82 8.60 2.54
C GLN A 49 2.72 9.68 2.55
N THR A 50 1.45 9.30 2.59
CA THR A 50 0.33 10.25 2.67
C THR A 50 0.38 11.04 3.98
N ALA A 51 0.65 10.39 5.11
CA ALA A 51 0.77 11.05 6.40
C ALA A 51 1.92 12.07 6.41
N LEU A 52 3.09 11.72 5.87
CA LEU A 52 4.23 12.64 5.76
C LEU A 52 3.93 13.84 4.85
N ARG A 53 3.26 13.62 3.70
CA ARG A 53 2.84 14.70 2.81
C ARG A 53 1.86 15.66 3.49
N ASN A 54 0.89 15.12 4.22
CA ASN A 54 -0.06 15.94 4.97
C ASN A 54 0.65 16.71 6.08
N TYR A 55 1.56 16.06 6.81
CA TYR A 55 2.33 16.73 7.85
C TYR A 55 3.18 17.88 7.31
N ALA A 56 3.83 17.70 6.16
CA ALA A 56 4.58 18.77 5.50
C ALA A 56 3.68 19.97 5.16
N LYS A 57 2.49 19.73 4.59
CA LYS A 57 1.51 20.79 4.31
C LYS A 57 1.07 21.50 5.60
N PHE A 58 0.77 20.73 6.63
CA PHE A 58 0.37 21.27 7.93
C PHE A 58 1.43 22.21 8.52
N VAL A 59 2.70 21.78 8.52
CA VAL A 59 3.80 22.59 9.03
C VAL A 59 3.98 23.87 8.21
N ILE A 60 3.91 23.78 6.88
CA ILE A 60 4.01 24.94 5.98
C ILE A 60 2.88 25.93 6.29
N THR A 61 1.63 25.49 6.25
CA THR A 61 0.46 26.35 6.50
C THR A 61 0.49 26.97 7.89
N ARG A 62 0.82 26.19 8.93
CA ARG A 62 0.97 26.70 10.30
C ARG A 62 2.01 27.82 10.35
N ASN A 63 3.17 27.59 9.73
CA ASN A 63 4.27 28.54 9.76
C ASN A 63 3.95 29.81 8.97
N GLU A 64 3.27 29.70 7.84
CA GLU A 64 2.81 30.85 7.06
C GLU A 64 1.86 31.71 7.89
N ILE A 65 0.84 31.12 8.51
CA ILE A 65 -0.11 31.86 9.37
C ILE A 65 0.60 32.48 10.58
N ALA A 66 1.46 31.72 11.25
CA ALA A 66 2.18 32.21 12.44
C ALA A 66 3.13 33.37 12.11
N ARG A 67 3.66 33.42 10.88
CA ARG A 67 4.58 34.45 10.39
C ARG A 67 3.88 35.62 9.72
N LEU A 68 2.54 35.59 9.59
CA LEU A 68 1.82 36.72 9.02
C LEU A 68 2.16 38.01 9.78
N PRO A 69 2.41 39.12 9.06
CA PRO A 69 2.44 40.46 9.65
C PRO A 69 1.15 40.72 10.42
N LEU A 70 1.25 41.43 11.55
CA LEU A 70 0.12 41.61 12.46
C LEU A 70 -1.01 42.42 11.81
N ASP A 71 -0.66 43.46 11.07
CA ASP A 71 -1.56 44.27 10.25
C ASP A 71 -2.35 43.42 9.24
N ILE A 72 -1.66 42.56 8.48
CA ILE A 72 -2.31 41.65 7.52
C ILE A 72 -3.18 40.62 8.24
N ALA A 73 -2.70 40.06 9.35
CA ALA A 73 -3.46 39.08 10.12
C ALA A 73 -4.76 39.69 10.68
N LEU A 74 -4.72 40.94 11.14
CA LEU A 74 -5.89 41.67 11.62
C LEU A 74 -6.88 41.97 10.48
N ASP A 75 -6.38 42.37 9.31
CA ASP A 75 -7.22 42.63 8.12
C ASP A 75 -7.96 41.37 7.64
N LEU A 76 -7.28 40.23 7.68
CA LEU A 76 -7.87 38.93 7.35
C LEU A 76 -8.77 38.36 8.46
N GLY A 77 -8.86 39.01 9.62
CA GLY A 77 -9.59 38.50 10.78
C GLY A 77 -8.97 37.21 11.37
N ILE A 78 -7.68 36.98 11.16
CA ILE A 78 -6.98 35.77 11.57
C ILE A 78 -6.18 36.02 12.85
N TYR A 79 -6.49 35.27 13.90
CA TYR A 79 -5.63 35.22 15.08
C TYR A 79 -4.46 34.25 14.88
N ARG A 80 -3.23 34.79 14.83
CA ARG A 80 -2.00 33.99 14.62
C ARG A 80 -1.79 32.90 15.68
N GLY A 81 -2.30 33.10 16.90
CA GLY A 81 -2.24 32.07 17.96
C GLY A 81 -3.03 30.81 17.64
N ASP A 82 -4.04 30.90 16.76
CA ASP A 82 -4.82 29.76 16.27
C ASP A 82 -4.23 29.11 15.01
N ALA A 83 -3.02 29.51 14.58
CA ALA A 83 -2.36 28.95 13.39
C ALA A 83 -2.35 27.41 13.37
N ASP A 84 -2.17 26.78 14.54
CA ASP A 84 -2.17 25.32 14.68
C ASP A 84 -3.55 24.71 14.41
N LYS A 85 -4.62 25.33 14.93
CA LYS A 85 -6.00 24.87 14.68
C LYS A 85 -6.40 25.07 13.23
N ILE A 86 -6.10 26.25 12.67
CA ILE A 86 -6.44 26.59 11.29
C ILE A 86 -5.70 25.65 10.33
N ALA A 87 -4.39 25.45 10.52
CA ALA A 87 -3.62 24.53 9.69
C ALA A 87 -4.12 23.08 9.80
N ARG A 88 -4.51 22.64 11.00
CA ARG A 88 -5.06 21.29 11.18
C ARG A 88 -6.40 21.12 10.47
N GLN A 89 -7.31 22.07 10.63
CA GLN A 89 -8.61 22.08 9.95
C GLN A 89 -8.46 22.10 8.43
N SER A 90 -7.51 22.86 7.90
CA SER A 90 -7.26 22.99 6.46
C SER A 90 -6.69 21.70 5.84
N VAL A 91 -5.79 21.01 6.55
CA VAL A 91 -5.06 19.86 6.01
C VAL A 91 -5.74 18.52 6.31
N TYR A 92 -6.30 18.39 7.50
CA TYR A 92 -6.85 17.11 7.97
C TYR A 92 -8.39 17.09 7.97
N GLY A 93 -9.05 18.24 8.12
CA GLY A 93 -10.52 18.35 8.11
C GLY A 93 -11.16 17.85 9.38
#